data_AF-A0A1V4I165-F1
#
_entry.id   AF-A0A1V4I165-F1
#
_cell.length_a   1.000
_cell.length_b   1.000
_cell.length_c   1.000
_cell.angle_alpha   90.00
_cell.angle_beta   90.00
_cell.angle_gamma   90.00
#
_symmetry.space_group_name_H-M   'P 1'
#
loop_
_entity.id
_entity.type
_entity.pdbx_description
1 polymer ?
#
loop_
_entity_poly.entity_id
_entity_poly.type
_entity_poly.pdbx_seq_one_letter_code
_entity_poly.pdbx_strand_id
1 'polypeptide(L)'
;MRCLSKFLPAACLAVALAFPALAQAQQASQPTAAAVASAKELLTLKHAGAIYANAIPGMVERTKTTLLQANLNYQKDLNEVALIVAKSLAGREKEIGDGMAKIYASHFTEQELKDLVTFYKSALGQKLITEEPKAIEASMKYMNEWAQQFADVVNGEFRAEMRKRGKEI
;
A
#
# COMPACT_ATOMS: atom_id res chain seq x y z
N MET A 1 -12.79 72.52 44.92
CA MET A 1 -11.88 73.60 44.45
C MET A 1 -10.83 72.97 43.56
N ARG A 2 -10.62 73.58 42.38
CA ARG A 2 -9.36 73.71 41.59
C ARG A 2 -8.41 72.49 41.48
N CYS A 3 -8.18 71.95 40.27
CA CYS A 3 -7.08 72.34 39.34
C CYS A 3 -5.71 71.88 39.89
N LEU A 4 -4.86 71.06 39.27
CA LEU A 4 -4.19 71.22 37.97
C LEU A 4 -3.24 70.02 37.75
N SER A 5 -3.25 69.44 36.53
CA SER A 5 -2.11 69.11 35.63
C SER A 5 -0.78 68.58 36.24
N LYS A 6 -0.02 67.61 35.66
CA LYS A 6 0.53 67.57 34.29
C LYS A 6 1.56 66.38 34.15
N PHE A 7 1.71 65.84 32.93
CA PHE A 7 2.84 65.08 32.31
C PHE A 7 3.01 63.53 32.48
N LEU A 8 2.47 62.80 31.48
CA LEU A 8 3.06 61.80 30.52
C LEU A 8 4.55 61.35 30.64
N PRO A 9 5.02 60.25 29.98
CA PRO A 9 4.62 58.82 29.97
C PRO A 9 5.82 57.85 30.18
N ALA A 10 5.57 56.56 30.44
CA ALA A 10 6.54 55.51 30.12
C ALA A 10 5.81 54.26 29.63
N ALA A 11 6.23 53.81 28.45
CA ALA A 11 5.66 52.72 27.68
C ALA A 11 5.78 51.37 28.40
N CYS A 12 4.66 50.65 28.53
CA CYS A 12 4.66 49.20 28.72
C CYS A 12 3.97 48.57 27.50
N LEU A 13 4.81 48.14 26.57
CA LEU A 13 4.46 47.29 25.45
C LEU A 13 4.22 45.88 25.99
N ALA A 14 2.96 45.48 26.16
CA ALA A 14 2.59 44.08 26.37
C ALA A 14 1.84 43.61 25.12
N VAL A 15 2.60 43.09 24.17
CA VAL A 15 2.09 42.40 22.99
C VAL A 15 1.41 41.12 23.47
N ALA A 16 0.09 41.06 23.31
CA ALA A 16 -0.68 39.83 23.47
C ALA A 16 -0.27 38.85 22.37
N LEU A 17 0.45 37.78 22.74
CA LEU A 17 0.70 36.65 21.86
C LEU A 17 -0.60 35.85 21.70
N ALA A 18 -1.39 36.23 20.70
CA ALA A 18 -2.41 35.37 20.14
C ALA A 18 -1.72 34.21 19.40
N PHE A 19 -1.71 33.02 19.99
CA PHE A 19 -1.49 31.77 19.27
C PHE A 19 -2.87 31.19 18.89
N PRO A 20 -3.34 31.32 17.64
CA PRO A 20 -4.42 30.47 17.18
C PRO A 20 -3.85 29.10 16.79
N ALA A 21 -4.24 28.09 17.56
CA ALA A 21 -4.50 26.72 17.12
C ALA A 21 -3.65 26.13 15.98
N LEU A 22 -2.51 25.52 16.32
CA LEU A 22 -1.96 24.39 15.56
C LEU A 22 -2.25 23.09 16.33
N ALA A 23 -3.53 22.78 16.46
CA ALA A 23 -4.00 21.48 16.91
C ALA A 23 -5.39 21.21 16.32
N GLN A 24 -5.57 21.44 15.02
CA GLN A 24 -6.55 20.65 14.29
C GLN A 24 -5.92 19.26 14.14
N ALA A 25 -6.31 18.36 15.06
CA ALA A 25 -6.31 16.95 14.75
C ALA A 25 -6.96 16.83 13.37
N GLN A 26 -6.18 16.41 12.39
CA GLN A 26 -6.62 16.28 11.01
C GLN A 26 -7.61 15.12 10.98
N GLN A 27 -8.86 15.44 11.28
CA GLN A 27 -9.99 14.56 11.07
C GLN A 27 -10.01 14.34 9.57
N ALA A 28 -9.50 13.18 9.15
CA ALA A 28 -9.31 12.87 7.74
C ALA A 28 -10.65 13.03 7.03
N SER A 29 -10.82 14.15 6.35
CA SER A 29 -11.95 14.40 5.49
C SER A 29 -12.01 13.24 4.50
N GLN A 30 -13.18 12.61 4.38
CA GLN A 30 -13.38 11.54 3.41
C GLN A 30 -12.89 12.03 2.02
N PRO A 31 -12.15 11.21 1.26
CA PRO A 31 -11.62 11.62 -0.03
C PRO A 31 -12.74 12.08 -0.96
N THR A 32 -12.48 13.11 -1.76
CA THR A 32 -13.44 13.60 -2.77
C THR A 32 -13.70 12.51 -3.80
N ALA A 33 -14.87 12.55 -4.46
CA ALA A 33 -15.17 11.61 -5.54
C ALA A 33 -14.12 11.65 -6.67
N ALA A 34 -13.57 12.84 -6.96
CA ALA A 34 -12.51 13.02 -7.95
C ALA A 34 -11.16 12.41 -7.51
N ALA A 35 -10.81 12.50 -6.22
CA ALA A 35 -9.66 11.81 -5.67
C ALA A 35 -9.82 10.28 -5.79
N VAL A 36 -10.99 9.74 -5.42
CA VAL A 36 -11.27 8.30 -5.54
C VAL A 36 -11.22 7.84 -7.01
N ALA A 37 -11.75 8.63 -7.94
CA ALA A 37 -11.68 8.33 -9.37
C ALA A 37 -10.22 8.28 -9.87
N SER A 38 -9.40 9.26 -9.47
CA SER A 38 -7.97 9.31 -9.85
C SER A 38 -7.19 8.14 -9.24
N ALA A 39 -7.47 7.78 -7.99
CA ALA A 39 -6.89 6.61 -7.34
C ALA A 39 -7.30 5.30 -8.04
N LYS A 40 -8.56 5.16 -8.45
CA LYS A 40 -9.04 4.00 -9.21
C LYS A 40 -8.33 3.88 -10.56
N GLU A 41 -8.13 4.99 -11.24
CA GLU A 41 -7.37 5.04 -12.49
C GLU A 41 -5.90 4.62 -12.27
N LEU A 42 -5.23 5.15 -11.24
CA LEU A 42 -3.87 4.73 -10.86
C LEU A 42 -3.76 3.24 -10.59
N LEU A 43 -4.67 2.69 -9.80
CA LEU A 43 -4.70 1.26 -9.48
C LEU A 43 -4.93 0.42 -10.74
N THR A 44 -5.72 0.92 -11.69
CA THR A 44 -5.93 0.27 -12.99
C THR A 44 -4.66 0.29 -13.83
N LEU A 45 -3.98 1.44 -13.93
CA LEU A 45 -2.70 1.58 -14.65
C LEU A 45 -1.63 0.67 -14.07
N LYS A 46 -1.60 0.50 -12.74
CA LYS A 46 -0.68 -0.40 -12.03
C LYS A 46 -1.12 -1.87 -12.02
N HIS A 47 -2.17 -2.22 -12.75
CA HIS A 47 -2.70 -3.59 -12.82
C HIS A 47 -3.09 -4.19 -11.45
N ALA A 48 -3.50 -3.36 -10.49
CA ALA A 48 -3.90 -3.83 -9.15
C ALA A 48 -5.09 -4.81 -9.20
N GLY A 49 -5.89 -4.78 -10.26
CA GLY A 49 -6.95 -5.76 -10.52
C GLY A 49 -6.48 -7.21 -10.50
N ALA A 50 -5.23 -7.47 -10.93
CA ALA A 50 -4.67 -8.81 -10.92
C ALA A 50 -4.52 -9.38 -9.49
N ILE A 51 -4.33 -8.52 -8.48
CA ILE A 51 -4.15 -8.91 -7.07
C ILE A 51 -5.41 -9.61 -6.55
N TYR A 52 -6.59 -9.16 -6.99
CA TYR A 52 -7.88 -9.66 -6.51
C TYR A 52 -8.73 -10.33 -7.59
N ALA A 53 -8.17 -10.58 -8.79
CA ALA A 53 -8.87 -11.28 -9.88
C ALA A 53 -9.40 -12.66 -9.46
N ASN A 54 -8.70 -13.33 -8.54
CA ASN A 54 -9.09 -14.64 -8.01
C ASN A 54 -9.93 -14.58 -6.73
N ALA A 55 -10.29 -13.40 -6.23
CA ALA A 55 -11.00 -13.26 -4.96
C ALA A 55 -12.37 -13.96 -4.98
N ILE A 56 -13.16 -13.71 -6.03
CA ILE A 56 -14.48 -14.31 -6.21
C ILE A 56 -14.39 -15.82 -6.49
N PRO A 57 -13.68 -16.31 -7.53
CA PRO A 57 -13.61 -17.75 -7.78
C PRO A 57 -12.94 -18.51 -6.63
N GLY A 58 -11.94 -17.92 -5.96
CA GLY A 58 -11.32 -18.51 -4.78
C GLY A 58 -12.28 -18.64 -3.59
N MET A 59 -13.14 -17.66 -3.35
CA MET A 59 -14.16 -17.74 -2.30
C MET A 59 -15.24 -18.79 -2.62
N VAL A 60 -15.65 -18.86 -3.88
CA VAL A 60 -16.60 -19.87 -4.36
C VAL A 60 -16.02 -21.27 -4.17
N GLU A 61 -14.77 -21.48 -4.59
CA GLU A 61 -14.10 -22.78 -4.43
C GLU A 61 -13.95 -23.17 -2.96
N ARG A 62 -13.52 -22.24 -2.09
CA ARG A 62 -13.45 -22.48 -0.64
C ARG A 62 -14.81 -22.89 -0.08
N THR A 63 -15.88 -22.18 -0.45
CA THR A 63 -17.25 -22.48 0.00
C THR A 63 -17.70 -23.85 -0.48
N LYS A 64 -17.42 -24.18 -1.75
CA LYS A 64 -17.68 -25.51 -2.31
C LYS A 64 -16.96 -26.60 -1.52
N THR A 65 -15.66 -26.44 -1.23
CA THR A 65 -14.88 -27.40 -0.43
C THR A 65 -15.50 -27.63 0.95
N THR A 66 -15.92 -26.57 1.64
CA THR A 66 -16.62 -26.69 2.94
C THR A 66 -17.94 -27.45 2.81
N LEU A 67 -18.75 -27.16 1.79
CA LEU A 67 -20.01 -27.87 1.56
C LEU A 67 -19.79 -29.35 1.20
N LEU A 68 -18.75 -29.67 0.44
CA LEU A 68 -18.39 -31.05 0.09
C LEU A 68 -18.02 -31.87 1.31
N GLN A 69 -17.26 -31.30 2.25
CA GLN A 69 -16.88 -31.98 3.50
C GLN A 69 -18.11 -32.39 4.31
N ALA A 70 -19.15 -31.55 4.33
CA ALA A 70 -20.40 -31.85 5.01
C ALA A 70 -21.37 -32.72 4.17
N ASN A 71 -21.16 -32.82 2.86
CA ASN A 71 -22.12 -33.42 1.93
C ASN A 71 -21.43 -34.22 0.80
N LEU A 72 -20.77 -35.32 1.16
CA LEU A 72 -19.93 -36.10 0.22
C LEU A 72 -20.68 -36.62 -1.03
N ASN A 73 -22.00 -36.83 -0.93
CA ASN A 73 -22.81 -37.34 -2.05
C ASN A 73 -23.14 -36.27 -3.12
N TYR A 74 -22.91 -34.98 -2.85
CA TYR A 74 -23.29 -33.88 -3.75
C TYR A 74 -22.11 -33.35 -4.58
N GLN A 75 -21.06 -34.16 -4.79
CA GLN A 75 -19.87 -33.70 -5.49
C GLN A 75 -20.14 -33.14 -6.88
N LYS A 76 -20.95 -33.84 -7.67
CA LYS A 76 -21.32 -33.40 -9.02
C LYS A 76 -22.08 -32.06 -8.98
N ASP A 77 -23.14 -32.00 -8.19
CA ASP A 77 -24.02 -30.84 -8.10
C ASP A 77 -23.26 -29.61 -7.58
N LEU A 78 -22.43 -29.77 -6.55
CA LEU A 78 -21.64 -28.67 -5.99
C LEU A 78 -20.57 -28.15 -6.97
N ASN A 79 -20.02 -28.99 -7.85
CA ASN A 79 -19.13 -28.53 -8.92
C ASN A 79 -19.88 -27.72 -9.99
N GLU A 80 -21.07 -28.16 -10.39
CA GLU A 80 -21.91 -27.43 -11.35
C GLU A 80 -22.39 -26.10 -10.77
N VAL A 81 -22.86 -26.10 -9.52
CA VAL A 81 -23.32 -24.91 -8.79
C VAL A 81 -22.17 -23.92 -8.60
N ALA A 82 -20.95 -24.38 -8.29
CA ALA A 82 -19.80 -23.49 -8.15
C ALA A 82 -19.54 -22.66 -9.42
N LEU A 83 -19.67 -23.26 -10.61
CA LEU A 83 -19.53 -22.53 -11.87
C LEU A 83 -20.65 -21.49 -12.05
N ILE A 84 -21.89 -21.85 -11.71
CA ILE A 84 -23.04 -20.94 -11.79
C ILE A 84 -22.87 -19.75 -10.83
N VAL A 85 -22.48 -20.02 -9.59
CA VAL A 85 -22.28 -19.00 -8.56
C VAL A 85 -21.10 -18.10 -8.92
N ALA A 86 -19.97 -18.66 -9.36
CA ALA A 86 -18.83 -17.87 -9.80
C ALA A 86 -19.19 -16.93 -10.97
N LYS A 87 -19.96 -17.43 -11.95
CA LYS A 87 -20.44 -16.61 -13.08
C LYS A 87 -21.45 -15.53 -12.63
N SER A 88 -22.35 -15.87 -11.71
CA SER A 88 -23.35 -14.93 -11.16
C SER A 88 -22.71 -13.80 -10.35
N LEU A 89 -21.62 -14.10 -9.63
CA LEU A 89 -20.90 -13.13 -8.80
C LEU A 89 -19.74 -12.44 -9.55
N ALA A 90 -19.48 -12.80 -10.81
CA ALA A 90 -18.46 -12.15 -11.62
C ALA A 90 -18.75 -10.64 -11.75
N GLY A 91 -17.72 -9.81 -11.64
CA GLY A 91 -17.84 -8.36 -11.62
C GLY A 91 -17.92 -7.77 -10.21
N ARG A 92 -18.26 -8.56 -9.17
CA ARG A 92 -18.30 -8.07 -7.78
C ARG A 92 -16.91 -7.77 -7.21
N GLU A 93 -15.84 -8.26 -7.83
CA GLU A 93 -14.48 -7.85 -7.52
C GLU A 93 -14.25 -6.34 -7.71
N LYS A 94 -15.13 -5.63 -8.46
CA LYS A 94 -15.13 -4.17 -8.52
C LYS A 94 -15.35 -3.51 -7.15
N GLU A 95 -16.09 -4.15 -6.25
CA GLU A 95 -16.29 -3.67 -4.87
C GLU A 95 -14.95 -3.59 -4.12
N ILE A 96 -14.04 -4.56 -4.38
CA ILE A 96 -12.69 -4.58 -3.82
C ILE A 96 -11.89 -3.39 -4.36
N GLY A 97 -11.92 -3.19 -5.69
CA GLY A 97 -11.25 -2.07 -6.34
C GLY A 97 -11.72 -0.71 -5.85
N ASP A 98 -13.04 -0.53 -5.65
CA ASP A 98 -13.61 0.72 -5.13
C ASP A 98 -13.21 0.97 -3.67
N GLY A 99 -13.18 -0.08 -2.84
CA GLY A 99 -12.66 0.00 -1.47
C GLY A 99 -11.18 0.38 -1.42
N MET A 100 -10.34 -0.28 -2.23
CA MET A 100 -8.91 0.02 -2.34
C MET A 100 -8.66 1.45 -2.85
N ALA A 101 -9.42 1.91 -3.84
CA ALA A 101 -9.29 3.28 -4.36
C ALA A 101 -9.61 4.33 -3.29
N LYS A 102 -10.63 4.10 -2.44
CA LYS A 102 -10.94 5.00 -1.32
C LYS A 102 -9.81 5.06 -0.29
N ILE A 103 -9.26 3.90 0.08
CA ILE A 103 -8.12 3.83 1.01
C ILE A 103 -6.93 4.58 0.41
N TYR A 104 -6.59 4.28 -0.85
CA TYR A 104 -5.48 4.93 -1.54
C TYR A 104 -5.68 6.45 -1.61
N ALA A 105 -6.88 6.90 -1.98
CA ALA A 105 -7.21 8.33 -2.05
C ALA A 105 -7.17 9.04 -0.69
N SER A 106 -7.23 8.34 0.44
CA SER A 106 -7.07 8.97 1.75
C SER A 106 -5.63 9.32 2.12
N HIS A 107 -4.66 8.80 1.37
CA HIS A 107 -3.24 9.03 1.63
C HIS A 107 -2.64 10.17 0.80
N PHE A 108 -3.37 10.69 -0.17
CA PHE A 108 -2.90 11.70 -1.11
C PHE A 108 -3.94 12.80 -1.27
N THR A 109 -3.49 14.00 -1.57
CA THR A 109 -4.36 15.06 -2.05
C THR A 109 -4.88 14.74 -3.46
N GLU A 110 -6.00 15.34 -3.84
CA GLU A 110 -6.54 15.17 -5.20
C GLU A 110 -5.55 15.59 -6.29
N GLN A 111 -4.77 16.66 -6.04
CA GLN A 111 -3.77 17.14 -7.01
C GLN A 111 -2.63 16.13 -7.18
N GLU A 112 -2.08 15.59 -6.08
CA GLU A 112 -1.05 14.55 -6.15
C GLU A 112 -1.54 13.32 -6.92
N LEU A 113 -2.79 12.91 -6.71
CA LEU A 113 -3.37 11.79 -7.47
C LEU A 113 -3.44 12.09 -8.97
N LYS A 114 -3.83 13.31 -9.37
CA LYS A 114 -3.86 13.73 -10.78
C LYS A 114 -2.46 13.78 -11.39
N ASP A 115 -1.48 14.27 -10.65
CA ASP A 115 -0.09 14.33 -11.09
C ASP A 115 0.49 12.92 -11.26
N LEU A 116 0.20 12.02 -10.32
CA LEU A 116 0.55 10.61 -10.42
C LEU A 116 -0.11 9.96 -11.64
N VAL A 117 -1.41 10.19 -11.90
CA VAL A 117 -2.09 9.66 -13.09
C VAL A 117 -1.36 10.11 -14.36
N THR A 118 -1.03 11.39 -14.43
CA THR A 118 -0.31 11.98 -15.57
C THR A 118 1.06 11.34 -15.75
N PHE A 119 1.81 11.18 -14.66
CA PHE A 119 3.12 10.51 -14.69
C PHE A 119 3.00 9.06 -15.17
N TYR A 120 2.11 8.26 -14.58
CA TYR A 120 1.96 6.85 -14.94
C TYR A 120 1.44 6.64 -16.36
N LYS A 121 0.71 7.59 -16.95
CA LYS A 121 0.33 7.58 -18.37
C LYS A 121 1.47 7.92 -19.32
N SER A 122 2.54 8.56 -18.86
CA SER A 122 3.69 8.87 -19.70
C SER A 122 4.43 7.60 -20.14
N ALA A 123 5.23 7.69 -21.22
CA ALA A 123 6.04 6.57 -21.69
C ALA A 123 7.00 6.04 -20.60
N LEU A 124 7.56 6.94 -19.78
CA LEU A 124 8.42 6.56 -18.67
C LEU A 124 7.63 5.86 -17.55
N GLY A 125 6.45 6.37 -17.21
CA GLY A 125 5.58 5.77 -16.20
C GLY A 125 5.10 4.36 -16.57
N GLN A 126 4.73 4.16 -17.83
CA GLN A 126 4.38 2.84 -18.37
C GLN A 126 5.58 1.88 -18.38
N LYS A 127 6.76 2.37 -18.76
CA LYS A 127 8.00 1.60 -18.67
C LYS A 127 8.30 1.19 -17.23
N LEU A 128 8.13 2.11 -16.26
CA LEU A 128 8.34 1.82 -14.84
C LEU A 128 7.43 0.68 -14.36
N ILE A 129 6.13 0.74 -14.65
CA ILE A 129 5.16 -0.32 -14.30
C ILE A 129 5.61 -1.71 -14.83
N THR A 130 6.22 -1.74 -16.01
CA THR A 130 6.61 -2.99 -16.67
C THR A 130 7.99 -3.50 -16.24
N GLU A 131 8.95 -2.60 -16.05
CA GLU A 131 10.37 -2.94 -15.83
C GLU A 131 10.73 -3.03 -14.34
N GLU A 132 10.04 -2.30 -13.46
CA GLU A 132 10.33 -2.31 -12.02
C GLU A 132 10.18 -3.71 -11.39
N PRO A 133 9.11 -4.50 -11.68
CA PRO A 133 9.01 -5.87 -11.16
C PRO A 133 10.17 -6.76 -11.63
N LYS A 134 10.60 -6.63 -12.89
CA LYS A 134 11.71 -7.41 -13.46
C LYS A 134 13.04 -7.04 -12.80
N ALA A 135 13.27 -5.76 -12.57
CA ALA A 135 14.46 -5.27 -11.90
C ALA A 135 14.52 -5.76 -10.44
N ILE A 136 13.39 -5.74 -9.73
CA ILE A 136 13.29 -6.30 -8.37
C ILE A 136 13.56 -7.81 -8.38
N GLU A 137 12.94 -8.56 -9.30
CA GLU A 137 13.15 -10.01 -9.44
C GLU A 137 14.63 -10.34 -9.70
N ALA A 138 15.27 -9.64 -10.65
CA ALA A 138 16.68 -9.80 -10.95
C ALA A 138 17.58 -9.45 -9.75
N SER A 139 17.23 -8.41 -9.00
CA SER A 139 17.96 -8.01 -7.79
C SER A 139 17.87 -9.08 -6.70
N MET A 140 16.69 -9.67 -6.50
CA MET A 140 16.50 -10.76 -5.55
C MET A 140 17.28 -12.02 -5.95
N LYS A 141 17.32 -12.34 -7.25
CA LYS A 141 18.14 -13.44 -7.78
C LYS A 141 19.62 -13.21 -7.51
N TYR A 142 20.12 -12.01 -7.82
CA TYR A 142 21.51 -11.64 -7.53
C TYR A 142 21.84 -11.76 -6.04
N MET A 143 20.94 -11.29 -5.16
CA MET A 143 21.15 -11.39 -3.71
C MET A 143 21.30 -12.84 -3.24
N ASN A 144 20.51 -13.76 -3.80
CA ASN A 144 20.62 -15.18 -3.48
C ASN A 144 21.97 -15.77 -3.95
N GLU A 145 22.41 -15.43 -5.18
CA GLU A 145 23.69 -15.88 -5.72
C GLU A 145 24.87 -15.33 -4.91
N TRP A 146 24.82 -14.04 -4.56
CA TRP A 146 25.81 -13.40 -3.69
C TRP A 146 25.88 -14.07 -2.31
N ALA A 147 24.74 -14.38 -1.70
CA ALA A 147 24.69 -15.02 -0.39
C ALA A 147 25.33 -16.42 -0.40
N GLN A 148 25.14 -17.19 -1.48
CA GLN A 148 25.79 -18.49 -1.66
C GLN A 148 27.30 -18.36 -1.72
N GLN A 149 27.81 -17.43 -2.53
CA GLN A 149 29.27 -17.20 -2.66
C GLN A 149 29.87 -16.67 -1.36
N PHE A 150 29.15 -15.77 -0.68
CA PHE A 150 29.61 -15.20 0.57
C PHE A 150 29.64 -16.22 1.71
N ALA A 151 28.75 -17.22 1.70
CA ALA A 151 28.77 -18.31 2.66
C ALA A 151 30.08 -19.12 2.61
N ASP A 152 30.67 -19.31 1.43
CA ASP A 152 31.96 -19.97 1.28
C ASP A 152 33.11 -19.15 1.88
N VAL A 153 33.08 -17.82 1.70
CA VAL A 153 34.03 -16.89 2.33
C VAL A 153 33.91 -16.99 3.85
N VAL A 154 32.69 -16.90 4.38
CA VAL A 154 32.44 -17.04 5.82
C VAL A 154 32.94 -18.39 6.32
N ASN A 155 32.67 -19.49 5.61
CA ASN A 155 33.15 -20.82 5.99
C ASN A 155 34.69 -20.87 6.05
N GLY A 156 35.37 -20.28 5.05
CA GLY A 156 36.82 -20.16 5.01
C GLY A 156 37.39 -19.45 6.23
N GLU A 157 36.82 -18.30 6.60
CA GLU A 157 37.22 -17.53 7.78
C GLU A 157 37.02 -18.32 9.08
N PHE A 158 35.88 -18.99 9.24
CA PHE A 158 35.63 -19.86 10.40
C PHE A 158 36.67 -20.97 10.53
N ARG A 159 36.99 -21.65 9.42
CA ARG A 159 38.02 -22.70 9.40
C ARG A 159 39.39 -22.15 9.75
N ALA A 160 39.76 -21.00 9.19
CA ALA A 160 41.04 -20.35 9.47
C ALA A 160 41.17 -20.00 10.97
N GLU A 161 40.14 -19.43 11.58
CA GLU A 161 40.11 -19.11 13.01
C GLU A 161 40.17 -20.37 13.90
N MET A 162 39.52 -21.45 13.50
CA MET A 162 39.54 -22.71 14.25
C MET A 162 40.91 -23.39 14.18
N ARG A 163 41.61 -23.32 13.05
CA ARG A 163 43.00 -23.82 12.92
C ARG A 163 43.96 -23.06 13.82
N LYS A 164 43.83 -21.73 13.94
CA LYS A 164 44.62 -20.93 14.89
C LYS A 164 44.44 -21.38 16.34
N ARG A 165 43.30 -22.01 16.65
CA ARG A 165 42.98 -22.58 17.97
C ARG A 165 43.36 -24.06 18.12
N GLY A 166 44.11 -24.61 17.17
CA GLY A 166 44.55 -26.01 17.17
C GLY A 166 43.42 -27.00 16.88
N LYS A 167 42.32 -26.57 16.25
CA LYS A 167 41.23 -27.44 15.81
C LYS A 167 41.25 -27.54 14.29
N GLU A 168 41.59 -28.70 13.75
CA GLU A 168 41.55 -28.92 12.30
C GLU A 168 40.13 -29.20 11.84
N ILE A 169 39.48 -28.14 11.35
CA ILE A 169 38.23 -28.21 10.58
C ILE A 169 38.30 -27.35 9.33
#